data_AF-A0A0S8EL99-F1
#
_entry.id   AF-A0A0S8EL99-F1
#
_cell.length_a   1.000
_cell.length_b   1.000
_cell.length_c   1.000
_cell.angle_alpha   90.00
_cell.angle_beta   90.00
_cell.angle_gamma   90.00
#
_symmetry.space_group_name_H-M   'P 1'
#
loop_
_entity.id
_entity.type
_entity.pdbx_description
1 polymer ?
#
loop_
_entity_poly.entity_id
_entity_poly.type
_entity_poly.pdbx_seq_one_letter_code
_entity_poly.pdbx_strand_id
1 'polypeptide(L)'
;MKNVTFLAAVVVALATTAARANTAYIKYISPGPCCGVAGFCVDFDNNGSWDKKYNNNVYTGEYKFAFDASKSSAEAGLLLDDPFYAWCIDVDQNAPTHWALYDITDLEKAPVNGWGVLMGTTRADRVRELFGRFIGDVNTKEEGEAFAASLWEIVYEKSAVYDLDDGTLRMNGLDGNAKNISEGWLGQLTGDTAYFDYDVFALTNGTYQDFALTSPGYGGQPIPEPVTMMGMVLGVGGLAAYLRKRRPRPDRPGERGTQ
;
A
#
# COMPACT_ATOMS: atom_id res chain seq x y z
N MET A 1 62.48 -24.77 -15.81
CA MET A 1 62.25 -23.75 -14.76
C MET A 1 60.75 -23.47 -14.69
N LYS A 2 60.23 -23.27 -13.49
CA LYS A 2 58.84 -23.57 -13.09
C LYS A 2 57.85 -22.49 -13.54
N ASN A 3 56.77 -22.88 -14.22
CA ASN A 3 55.62 -22.01 -14.50
C ASN A 3 54.72 -21.94 -13.26
N VAL A 4 54.57 -20.74 -12.69
CA VAL A 4 53.70 -20.48 -11.54
C VAL A 4 52.41 -19.84 -12.07
N THR A 5 51.34 -20.62 -12.13
CA THR A 5 50.00 -20.15 -12.49
C THR A 5 49.33 -19.60 -11.24
N PHE A 6 49.14 -18.27 -11.17
CA PHE A 6 48.35 -17.63 -10.11
C PHE A 6 46.86 -17.77 -10.43
N LEU A 7 46.14 -18.58 -9.64
CA LEU A 7 44.69 -18.62 -9.64
C LEU A 7 44.18 -17.51 -8.71
N ALA A 8 43.57 -16.47 -9.29
CA ALA A 8 42.85 -15.46 -8.50
C ALA A 8 41.45 -15.99 -8.19
N ALA A 9 41.22 -16.42 -6.96
CA ALA A 9 39.88 -16.74 -6.47
C ALA A 9 39.14 -15.43 -6.15
N VAL A 10 38.20 -15.05 -7.01
CA VAL A 10 37.24 -13.97 -6.71
C VAL A 10 36.17 -14.56 -5.80
N VAL A 11 36.26 -14.25 -4.50
CA VAL A 11 35.20 -14.55 -3.53
C VAL A 11 34.12 -13.48 -3.69
N VAL A 12 33.02 -13.84 -4.34
CA VAL A 12 31.80 -13.01 -4.34
C VAL A 12 31.13 -13.23 -2.99
N ALA A 13 31.30 -12.27 -2.07
CA ALA A 13 30.51 -12.22 -0.85
C ALA A 13 29.07 -11.84 -1.24
N LEU A 14 28.17 -12.82 -1.34
CA LEU A 14 26.74 -12.56 -1.33
C LEU A 14 26.37 -12.03 0.06
N ALA A 15 26.27 -10.71 0.20
CA ALA A 15 25.61 -10.11 1.34
C ALA A 15 24.12 -10.51 1.26
N THR A 16 23.73 -11.53 2.02
CA THR A 16 22.31 -11.80 2.29
C THR A 16 21.82 -10.68 3.19
N THR A 17 21.28 -9.61 2.61
CA THR A 17 20.47 -8.66 3.36
C THR A 17 19.23 -9.43 3.81
N ALA A 18 19.18 -9.83 5.07
CA ALA A 18 17.93 -10.25 5.68
C ALA A 18 16.98 -9.06 5.55
N ALA A 19 15.92 -9.19 4.76
CA ALA A 19 14.88 -8.18 4.65
C ALA A 19 14.40 -7.87 6.07
N ARG A 20 14.58 -6.64 6.55
CA ARG A 20 14.01 -6.29 7.85
C ARG A 20 12.51 -6.17 7.66
N ALA A 21 11.75 -6.59 8.68
CA ALA A 21 10.31 -6.37 8.68
C ALA A 21 10.03 -4.86 8.53
N ASN A 22 9.13 -4.49 7.63
CA ASN A 22 8.70 -3.10 7.51
C ASN A 22 7.76 -2.80 8.67
N THR A 23 8.16 -1.93 9.60
CA THR A 23 7.36 -1.65 10.79
C THR A 23 7.24 -0.16 11.07
N ALA A 24 6.11 0.24 11.67
CA ALA A 24 5.84 1.58 12.15
C ALA A 24 5.49 1.54 13.64
N TYR A 25 6.23 2.29 14.46
CA TYR A 25 5.91 2.48 15.88
C TYR A 25 5.09 3.75 16.04
N ILE A 26 3.80 3.60 16.29
CA ILE A 26 2.81 4.69 16.20
C ILE A 26 1.94 4.79 17.44
N LYS A 27 1.33 5.96 17.64
CA LYS A 27 0.35 6.20 18.69
C LYS A 27 -0.75 7.13 18.17
N TYR A 28 -2.01 6.75 18.38
CA TYR A 28 -3.15 7.61 18.07
C TYR A 28 -3.13 8.88 18.93
N ILE A 29 -3.28 10.05 18.29
CA ILE A 29 -3.29 11.35 18.96
C ILE A 29 -4.71 11.91 19.04
N SER A 30 -5.37 12.02 17.89
CA SER A 30 -6.67 12.68 17.73
C SER A 30 -7.33 12.27 16.41
N PRO A 31 -8.61 12.60 16.22
CA PRO A 31 -9.20 12.59 14.89
C PRO A 31 -8.44 13.54 13.95
N GLY A 32 -8.48 13.24 12.66
CA GLY A 32 -8.03 14.09 11.57
C GLY A 32 -8.99 15.26 11.30
N PRO A 33 -8.65 16.13 10.33
CA PRO A 33 -9.39 17.38 10.09
C PRO A 33 -10.82 17.15 9.57
N CYS A 34 -11.07 16.07 8.82
CA CYS A 34 -12.39 15.69 8.29
C CYS A 34 -13.13 14.75 9.27
N CYS A 35 -13.45 15.26 10.47
CA CYS A 35 -13.95 14.43 11.57
C CYS A 35 -15.48 14.32 11.58
N GLY A 36 -15.97 13.19 11.09
CA GLY A 36 -17.30 12.68 11.37
C GLY A 36 -17.27 11.49 12.32
N VAL A 37 -18.26 11.41 13.20
CA VAL A 37 -18.53 10.24 14.00
C VAL A 37 -19.95 9.84 13.63
N ALA A 38 -20.08 8.92 12.69
CA ALA A 38 -21.37 8.35 12.37
C ALA A 38 -21.64 7.17 13.31
N GLY A 39 -22.77 7.20 14.01
CA GLY A 39 -23.32 5.98 14.58
C GLY A 39 -23.89 5.19 13.42
N PHE A 40 -23.15 4.21 12.89
CA PHE A 40 -23.70 3.31 11.90
C PHE A 40 -23.59 1.85 12.31
N CYS A 41 -24.68 1.12 12.09
CA CYS A 41 -24.70 -0.32 12.28
C CYS A 41 -24.03 -0.94 11.07
N VAL A 42 -22.98 -1.71 11.31
CA VAL A 42 -22.43 -2.65 10.35
C VAL A 42 -23.11 -4.00 10.51
N ASP A 43 -23.68 -4.54 9.44
CA ASP A 43 -24.19 -5.91 9.35
C ASP A 43 -23.19 -6.74 8.53
N PHE A 44 -22.87 -7.98 8.92
CA PHE A 44 -21.82 -8.79 8.27
C PHE A 44 -22.30 -10.15 7.70
N ASP A 45 -23.60 -10.44 7.76
CA ASP A 45 -24.16 -11.67 7.22
C ASP A 45 -25.62 -11.52 6.76
N ASN A 46 -25.86 -11.91 5.51
CA ASN A 46 -27.18 -11.92 4.88
C ASN A 46 -28.19 -12.93 5.52
N ASN A 47 -27.89 -13.47 6.70
CA ASN A 47 -28.77 -14.38 7.45
C ASN A 47 -29.74 -13.64 8.38
N GLY A 48 -29.71 -12.30 8.44
CA GLY A 48 -30.66 -11.50 9.21
C GLY A 48 -30.45 -11.58 10.73
N SER A 49 -29.37 -12.20 11.18
CA SER A 49 -28.86 -12.10 12.55
C SER A 49 -27.83 -10.98 12.55
N TRP A 50 -28.08 -9.88 13.25
CA TRP A 50 -27.13 -8.78 13.35
C TRP A 50 -25.97 -9.19 14.25
N ASP A 51 -25.01 -9.96 13.73
CA ASP A 51 -24.03 -10.65 14.56
C ASP A 51 -23.11 -9.69 15.35
N LYS A 52 -22.92 -8.44 14.89
CA LYS A 52 -22.38 -7.34 15.70
C LYS A 52 -23.01 -5.99 15.36
N LYS A 53 -23.93 -5.51 16.20
CA LYS A 53 -24.36 -4.11 16.16
C LYS A 53 -23.34 -3.22 16.87
N TYR A 54 -22.63 -2.41 16.12
CA TYR A 54 -22.03 -1.20 16.68
C TYR A 54 -23.15 -0.15 16.82
N ASN A 55 -23.94 -0.26 17.90
CA ASN A 55 -24.97 0.72 18.26
C ASN A 55 -24.37 2.04 18.82
N ASN A 56 -23.06 2.23 18.66
CA ASN A 56 -22.34 3.39 19.14
C ASN A 56 -21.79 4.17 17.95
N ASN A 57 -21.48 5.42 18.24
CA ASN A 57 -20.65 6.30 17.44
C ASN A 57 -19.35 5.61 16.97
N VAL A 58 -19.27 5.23 15.69
CA VAL A 58 -18.06 4.78 15.02
C VAL A 58 -17.38 6.01 14.43
N TYR A 59 -16.06 6.11 14.56
CA TYR A 59 -15.31 7.23 13.98
C TYR A 59 -15.14 6.99 12.47
N THR A 60 -15.77 7.85 11.66
CA THR A 60 -15.87 7.73 10.19
C THR A 60 -15.02 8.80 9.51
N GLY A 61 -13.76 8.91 9.92
CA GLY A 61 -12.87 9.94 9.40
C GLY A 61 -11.42 9.52 9.48
N GLU A 62 -10.56 10.43 9.07
CA GLU A 62 -9.12 10.24 9.12
C GLU A 62 -8.61 10.22 10.57
N TYR A 63 -7.58 9.42 10.84
CA TYR A 63 -6.95 9.28 12.15
C TYR A 63 -5.58 9.93 12.13
N LYS A 64 -5.26 10.73 13.15
CA LYS A 64 -3.96 11.37 13.30
C LYS A 64 -3.06 10.56 14.23
N PHE A 65 -1.88 10.22 13.76
CA PHE A 65 -0.89 9.41 14.48
C PHE A 65 0.41 10.16 14.73
N ALA A 66 1.00 9.91 15.90
CA ALA A 66 2.40 10.20 16.16
C ALA A 66 3.24 9.04 15.66
N PHE A 67 4.45 9.33 15.16
CA PHE A 67 5.39 8.34 14.62
C PHE A 67 6.75 8.44 15.30
N ASP A 68 7.30 7.30 15.73
CA ASP A 68 8.64 7.22 16.31
C ASP A 68 9.60 6.52 15.33
N ALA A 69 10.27 7.33 14.52
CA ALA A 69 11.24 6.85 13.54
C ALA A 69 12.42 6.07 14.16
N SER A 70 12.73 6.29 15.45
CA SER A 70 13.86 5.61 16.12
C SER A 70 13.57 4.14 16.45
N LYS A 71 12.29 3.76 16.50
CA LYS A 71 11.82 2.40 16.78
C LYS A 71 11.12 1.74 15.58
N SER A 72 11.06 2.46 14.47
CA SER A 72 10.44 2.01 13.23
C SER A 72 11.50 1.51 12.26
N SER A 73 11.12 0.61 11.37
CA SER A 73 11.97 0.12 10.29
C SER A 73 11.18 0.19 9.00
N ALA A 74 11.18 1.33 8.32
CA ALA A 74 10.58 1.44 6.98
C ALA A 74 11.68 1.24 5.92
N GLU A 75 11.81 0.02 5.38
CA GLU A 75 12.66 -0.27 4.22
C GLU A 75 11.91 -0.08 2.88
N ALA A 76 10.57 0.01 2.91
CA ALA A 76 9.71 0.10 1.72
C ALA A 76 9.65 1.48 1.03
N GLY A 77 10.52 2.43 1.37
CA GLY A 77 10.43 3.80 0.83
C GLY A 77 9.23 4.60 1.34
N LEU A 78 8.45 4.04 2.27
CA LEU A 78 7.41 4.76 3.00
C LEU A 78 8.07 5.75 3.95
N LEU A 79 8.08 7.02 3.55
CA LEU A 79 8.44 8.14 4.42
C LEU A 79 7.18 8.54 5.16
N LEU A 80 7.13 8.33 6.46
CA LEU A 80 6.03 8.82 7.29
C LEU A 80 6.43 10.14 7.93
N ASP A 81 5.59 11.15 7.74
CA ASP A 81 5.68 12.40 8.49
C ASP A 81 5.28 12.18 9.96
N ASP A 82 5.74 13.06 10.85
CA ASP A 82 5.25 13.11 12.23
C ASP A 82 4.62 14.48 12.50
N PRO A 83 3.30 14.57 12.71
CA PRO A 83 2.32 13.48 12.65
C PRO A 83 1.96 13.07 11.21
N PHE A 84 1.47 11.85 11.02
CA PHE A 84 0.84 11.41 9.76
C PHE A 84 -0.63 11.06 9.98
N TYR A 85 -1.31 10.79 8.87
CA TYR A 85 -2.72 10.49 8.82
C TYR A 85 -3.00 9.15 8.14
N ALA A 86 -4.02 8.44 8.61
CA ALA A 86 -4.42 7.16 8.05
C ALA A 86 -5.92 6.90 8.24
N TRP A 87 -6.47 5.99 7.46
CA TRP A 87 -7.89 5.64 7.42
C TRP A 87 -8.11 4.25 7.97
N CYS A 88 -9.08 4.08 8.85
CA CYS A 88 -9.38 2.78 9.45
C CYS A 88 -9.90 1.80 8.38
N ILE A 89 -9.33 0.59 8.32
CA ILE A 89 -9.82 -0.52 7.49
C ILE A 89 -10.27 -1.73 8.32
N ASP A 90 -10.20 -1.63 9.65
CA ASP A 90 -10.74 -2.63 10.59
C ASP A 90 -11.74 -2.02 11.58
N VAL A 91 -13.02 -2.32 11.39
CA VAL A 91 -14.09 -1.78 12.25
C VAL A 91 -14.22 -2.47 13.61
N ASP A 92 -13.55 -3.62 13.85
CA ASP A 92 -13.78 -4.43 15.06
C ASP A 92 -12.88 -4.09 16.24
N GLN A 93 -11.71 -3.48 15.99
CA GLN A 93 -10.75 -3.16 17.04
C GLN A 93 -10.76 -1.67 17.39
N ASN A 94 -9.91 -1.24 18.33
CA ASN A 94 -9.72 0.18 18.63
C ASN A 94 -8.33 0.67 18.18
N ALA A 95 -8.23 1.95 17.83
CA ALA A 95 -6.96 2.61 17.58
C ALA A 95 -6.07 2.61 18.85
N PRO A 96 -4.74 2.53 18.70
CA PRO A 96 -3.81 2.40 19.81
C PRO A 96 -3.61 3.73 20.54
N THR A 97 -4.21 3.91 21.72
CA THR A 97 -4.00 5.11 22.56
C THR A 97 -2.63 5.16 23.24
N HIS A 98 -1.86 4.08 23.12
CA HIS A 98 -0.46 3.94 23.54
C HIS A 98 0.41 3.64 22.33
N TRP A 99 1.73 3.73 22.49
CA TRP A 99 2.64 3.36 21.40
C TRP A 99 2.58 1.86 21.10
N ALA A 100 2.35 1.53 19.84
CA ALA A 100 2.24 0.16 19.34
C ALA A 100 3.05 -0.01 18.06
N LEU A 101 3.62 -1.20 17.88
CA LEU A 101 4.36 -1.56 16.67
C LEU A 101 3.40 -2.19 15.66
N TYR A 102 3.37 -1.65 14.46
CA TYR A 102 2.58 -2.13 13.33
C TYR A 102 3.50 -2.70 12.27
N ASP A 103 3.02 -3.73 11.58
CA ASP A 103 3.62 -4.16 10.33
C ASP A 103 3.09 -3.28 9.19
N ILE A 104 3.97 -2.85 8.30
CA ILE A 104 3.63 -2.18 7.05
C ILE A 104 3.58 -3.25 5.96
N THR A 105 2.41 -3.43 5.35
CA THR A 105 2.16 -4.49 4.36
C THR A 105 1.37 -3.96 3.17
N ASP A 106 1.30 -4.77 2.11
CA ASP A 106 0.46 -4.49 0.96
C ASP A 106 -1.02 -4.62 1.33
N LEU A 107 -1.90 -3.81 0.75
CA LEU A 107 -3.34 -3.80 1.02
C LEU A 107 -3.99 -5.18 0.86
N GLU A 108 -3.53 -6.00 -0.08
CA GLU A 108 -4.04 -7.34 -0.34
C GLU A 108 -3.93 -8.27 0.87
N LYS A 109 -3.00 -7.97 1.78
CA LYS A 109 -2.70 -8.74 2.99
C LYS A 109 -3.31 -8.14 4.25
N ALA A 110 -4.14 -7.11 4.11
CA ALA A 110 -4.88 -6.49 5.20
C ALA A 110 -6.41 -6.61 4.97
N PRO A 111 -7.25 -6.40 5.98
CA PRO A 111 -6.89 -6.41 7.40
C PRO A 111 -6.44 -7.82 7.85
N VAL A 112 -5.59 -7.90 8.87
CA VAL A 112 -5.09 -9.18 9.44
C VAL A 112 -5.91 -9.65 10.65
N ASN A 113 -6.78 -8.80 11.15
CA ASN A 113 -7.60 -8.97 12.35
C ASN A 113 -9.11 -9.01 12.04
N GLY A 114 -9.90 -9.35 13.07
CA GLY A 114 -11.37 -9.37 13.06
C GLY A 114 -11.99 -10.66 12.50
N TRP A 115 -11.74 -10.97 11.22
CA TRP A 115 -12.59 -11.94 10.50
C TRP A 115 -11.86 -12.85 9.50
N GLY A 116 -10.54 -12.77 9.42
CA GLY A 116 -9.71 -13.75 8.72
C GLY A 116 -9.83 -13.75 7.19
N VAL A 117 -10.41 -12.70 6.59
CA VAL A 117 -10.45 -12.56 5.13
C VAL A 117 -9.58 -11.38 4.72
N LEU A 118 -8.40 -11.71 4.20
CA LEU A 118 -7.55 -10.75 3.53
C LEU A 118 -8.30 -10.12 2.35
N MET A 119 -8.10 -8.83 2.11
CA MET A 119 -8.76 -8.08 1.05
C MET A 119 -8.55 -8.74 -0.33
N GLY A 120 -7.34 -9.21 -0.60
CA GLY A 120 -6.95 -9.74 -1.91
C GLY A 120 -6.88 -8.65 -2.99
N THR A 121 -6.34 -9.01 -4.15
CA THR A 121 -5.98 -8.06 -5.21
C THR A 121 -7.15 -7.22 -5.70
N THR A 122 -8.29 -7.84 -6.02
CA THR A 122 -9.42 -7.12 -6.62
C THR A 122 -9.96 -6.00 -5.73
N ARG A 123 -10.09 -6.23 -4.42
CA ARG A 123 -10.55 -5.21 -3.47
C ARG A 123 -9.44 -4.21 -3.17
N ALA A 124 -8.18 -4.65 -3.07
CA ALA A 124 -7.04 -3.74 -2.89
C ALA A 124 -6.90 -2.75 -4.05
N ASP A 125 -7.12 -3.19 -5.28
CA ASP A 125 -7.11 -2.34 -6.47
C ASP A 125 -8.24 -1.30 -6.44
N ARG A 126 -9.41 -1.67 -5.92
CA ARG A 126 -10.53 -0.74 -5.72
C ARG A 126 -10.23 0.28 -4.63
N VAL A 127 -9.57 -0.12 -3.54
CA VAL A 127 -9.07 0.81 -2.52
C VAL A 127 -8.04 1.77 -3.12
N ARG A 128 -7.07 1.29 -3.89
CA ARG A 128 -6.08 2.15 -4.55
C ARG A 128 -6.71 3.17 -5.48
N GLU A 129 -7.69 2.74 -6.28
CA GLU A 129 -8.45 3.67 -7.14
C GLU A 129 -9.26 4.68 -6.32
N LEU A 130 -9.91 4.25 -5.22
CA LEU A 130 -10.63 5.17 -4.33
C LEU A 130 -9.70 6.26 -3.79
N PHE A 131 -8.53 5.88 -3.29
CA PHE A 131 -7.50 6.81 -2.83
C PHE A 131 -7.04 7.73 -3.97
N GLY A 132 -6.67 7.17 -5.12
CA GLY A 132 -6.17 7.95 -6.26
C GLY A 132 -7.18 8.96 -6.79
N ARG A 133 -8.44 8.57 -6.94
CA ARG A 133 -9.48 9.46 -7.48
C ARG A 133 -9.95 10.53 -6.50
N PHE A 134 -10.14 10.16 -5.22
CA PHE A 134 -11.01 10.95 -4.35
C PHE A 134 -10.33 11.45 -3.07
N ILE A 135 -9.15 10.95 -2.67
CA ILE A 135 -8.54 11.40 -1.39
C ILE A 135 -8.26 12.90 -1.37
N GLY A 136 -7.92 13.50 -2.52
CA GLY A 136 -7.69 14.94 -2.65
C GLY A 136 -8.95 15.79 -2.54
N ASP A 137 -10.13 15.18 -2.75
CA ASP A 137 -11.42 15.83 -2.64
C ASP A 137 -11.97 15.80 -1.21
N VAL A 138 -11.40 14.99 -0.31
CA VAL A 138 -11.84 14.86 1.09
C VAL A 138 -11.42 16.07 1.93
N ASN A 139 -12.29 17.07 2.01
CA ASN A 139 -12.00 18.35 2.69
C ASN A 139 -13.05 18.73 3.75
N THR A 140 -14.20 18.06 3.74
CA THR A 140 -15.33 18.30 4.64
C THR A 140 -15.58 17.08 5.54
N LYS A 141 -16.45 17.27 6.53
CA LYS A 141 -16.88 16.16 7.38
C LYS A 141 -17.62 15.11 6.54
N GLU A 142 -18.55 15.55 5.71
CA GLU A 142 -19.42 14.68 4.90
C GLU A 142 -18.60 13.86 3.88
N GLU A 143 -17.59 14.46 3.25
CA GLU A 143 -16.66 13.73 2.37
C GLU A 143 -15.79 12.74 3.14
N GLY A 144 -15.38 13.06 4.37
CA GLY A 144 -14.64 12.12 5.22
C GLY A 144 -15.48 10.91 5.63
N GLU A 145 -16.74 11.15 6.00
CA GLU A 145 -17.70 10.07 6.29
C GLU A 145 -17.95 9.21 5.05
N ALA A 146 -18.11 9.84 3.88
CA ALA A 146 -18.26 9.14 2.61
C ALA A 146 -17.02 8.29 2.27
N PHE A 147 -15.82 8.79 2.55
CA PHE A 147 -14.57 8.08 2.23
C PHE A 147 -14.40 6.85 3.11
N ALA A 148 -14.63 7.00 4.41
CA ALA A 148 -14.63 5.87 5.35
C ALA A 148 -15.70 4.84 4.96
N ALA A 149 -16.91 5.29 4.60
CA ALA A 149 -17.99 4.40 4.18
C ALA A 149 -17.63 3.60 2.92
N SER A 150 -17.14 4.29 1.88
CA SER A 150 -16.67 3.66 0.64
C SER A 150 -15.54 2.67 0.89
N LEU A 151 -14.59 3.04 1.76
CA LEU A 151 -13.45 2.19 2.09
C LEU A 151 -13.89 0.89 2.74
N TRP A 152 -14.76 0.96 3.76
CA TRP A 152 -15.27 -0.26 4.40
C TRP A 152 -16.13 -1.10 3.48
N GLU A 153 -16.97 -0.48 2.64
CA GLU A 153 -17.76 -1.18 1.63
C GLU A 153 -16.85 -2.04 0.75
N ILE A 154 -15.76 -1.46 0.22
CA ILE A 154 -14.80 -2.21 -0.58
C ILE A 154 -14.11 -3.31 0.23
N VAL A 155 -13.70 -3.03 1.48
CA VAL A 155 -12.96 -3.98 2.33
C VAL A 155 -13.81 -5.21 2.65
N TYR A 156 -15.09 -5.01 2.96
CA TYR A 156 -15.94 -6.05 3.52
C TYR A 156 -16.96 -6.66 2.55
N GLU A 157 -17.29 -5.98 1.45
CA GLU A 157 -18.21 -6.52 0.45
C GLU A 157 -17.64 -7.80 -0.18
N LYS A 158 -18.47 -8.84 -0.26
CA LYS A 158 -18.13 -10.15 -0.85
C LYS A 158 -18.65 -10.28 -2.28
N SER A 159 -19.59 -9.45 -2.68
CA SER A 159 -20.13 -9.36 -4.03
C SER A 159 -19.30 -8.41 -4.90
N ALA A 160 -19.65 -8.34 -6.19
CA ALA A 160 -19.02 -7.41 -7.13
C ALA A 160 -19.81 -6.09 -7.28
N VAL A 161 -20.89 -5.93 -6.52
CA VAL A 161 -21.77 -4.77 -6.52
C VAL A 161 -21.69 -4.12 -5.14
N TYR A 162 -21.34 -2.85 -5.12
CA TYR A 162 -21.31 -2.05 -3.91
C TYR A 162 -22.66 -1.37 -3.72
N ASP A 163 -23.20 -1.44 -2.51
CA ASP A 163 -24.48 -0.82 -2.14
C ASP A 163 -24.52 -0.68 -0.61
N LEU A 164 -24.48 0.55 -0.10
CA LEU A 164 -24.45 0.78 1.35
C LEU A 164 -25.76 0.40 2.06
N ASP A 165 -26.86 0.18 1.33
CA ASP A 165 -28.13 -0.31 1.87
C ASP A 165 -28.24 -1.83 1.87
N ASP A 166 -27.40 -2.54 1.12
CA ASP A 166 -27.49 -3.99 0.94
C ASP A 166 -26.13 -4.68 1.04
N GLY A 167 -26.05 -5.95 0.64
CA GLY A 167 -24.79 -6.67 0.55
C GLY A 167 -24.31 -7.26 1.87
N THR A 168 -22.99 -7.40 1.95
CA THR A 168 -22.27 -7.95 3.09
C THR A 168 -22.03 -6.90 4.16
N LEU A 169 -22.00 -5.61 3.79
CA LEU A 169 -21.77 -4.51 4.70
C LEU A 169 -22.91 -3.49 4.54
N ARG A 170 -23.85 -3.49 5.47
CA ARG A 170 -24.90 -2.45 5.49
C ARG A 170 -24.50 -1.33 6.42
N MET A 171 -24.81 -0.08 6.07
CA MET A 171 -24.56 1.08 6.93
C MET A 171 -25.86 1.84 7.22
N ASN A 172 -26.39 1.69 8.43
CA ASN A 172 -27.58 2.44 8.86
C ASN A 172 -27.20 3.66 9.70
N GLY A 173 -27.67 4.86 9.37
CA GLY A 173 -27.40 6.08 10.17
C GLY A 173 -26.26 6.95 9.67
N LEU A 174 -25.69 6.61 8.50
CA LEU A 174 -24.81 7.50 7.74
C LEU A 174 -25.57 8.77 7.32
N ASP A 175 -24.90 9.92 7.34
CA ASP A 175 -25.49 11.16 6.83
C ASP A 175 -25.93 11.00 5.37
N GLY A 176 -27.09 11.56 5.01
CA GLY A 176 -27.66 11.39 3.68
C GLY A 176 -26.77 11.95 2.56
N ASN A 177 -26.04 13.04 2.81
CA ASN A 177 -25.11 13.59 1.83
C ASN A 177 -23.85 12.73 1.74
N ALA A 178 -23.28 12.32 2.89
CA ALA A 178 -22.14 11.41 2.92
C ALA A 178 -22.43 10.11 2.18
N LYS A 179 -23.63 9.54 2.38
CA LYS A 179 -24.09 8.36 1.66
C LYS A 179 -24.15 8.60 0.14
N ASN A 180 -24.79 9.68 -0.31
CA ASN A 180 -24.89 10.00 -1.74
C ASN A 180 -23.50 10.19 -2.39
N ILE A 181 -22.55 10.81 -1.68
CA ILE A 181 -21.17 10.96 -2.15
C ILE A 181 -20.51 9.59 -2.26
N SER A 182 -20.63 8.76 -1.23
CA SER A 182 -20.05 7.41 -1.20
C SER A 182 -20.59 6.51 -2.31
N GLU A 183 -21.91 6.45 -2.51
CA GLU A 183 -22.54 5.72 -3.62
C GLU A 183 -22.05 6.22 -4.99
N GLY A 184 -21.89 7.53 -5.13
CA GLY A 184 -21.35 8.15 -6.34
C GLY A 184 -19.90 7.77 -6.61
N TRP A 185 -19.07 7.64 -5.56
CA TRP A 185 -17.68 7.19 -5.68
C TRP A 185 -17.61 5.69 -5.98
N LEU A 186 -18.32 4.86 -5.23
CA LEU A 186 -18.37 3.40 -5.41
C LEU A 186 -18.82 3.01 -6.82
N GLY A 187 -19.84 3.69 -7.36
CA GLY A 187 -20.32 3.47 -8.73
C GLY A 187 -19.32 3.82 -9.83
N GLN A 188 -18.25 4.56 -9.52
CA GLN A 188 -17.16 4.89 -10.47
C GLN A 188 -15.98 3.93 -10.40
N LEU A 189 -15.90 3.06 -9.39
CA LEU A 189 -14.73 2.21 -9.19
C LEU A 189 -14.73 0.99 -10.12
N THR A 190 -13.65 0.86 -10.86
CA THR A 190 -13.43 -0.17 -11.90
C THR A 190 -12.19 -1.03 -11.65
N GLY A 191 -11.36 -0.65 -10.67
CA GLY A 191 -10.04 -1.19 -10.34
C GLY A 191 -9.05 -0.92 -11.45
N ASP A 192 -9.28 0.15 -12.20
CA ASP A 192 -8.39 0.56 -13.25
C ASP A 192 -7.13 1.18 -12.65
N THR A 193 -6.00 0.53 -12.90
CA THR A 193 -4.67 0.94 -12.47
C THR A 193 -4.28 2.34 -12.96
N ALA A 194 -4.95 2.87 -13.99
CA ALA A 194 -4.74 4.23 -14.49
C ALA A 194 -5.03 5.32 -13.44
N TYR A 195 -5.73 4.97 -12.36
CA TYR A 195 -6.08 5.86 -11.27
C TYR A 195 -5.31 5.54 -9.98
N PHE A 196 -4.22 4.77 -10.04
CA PHE A 196 -3.39 4.49 -8.86
C PHE A 196 -2.36 5.61 -8.67
N ASP A 197 -2.85 6.82 -8.42
CA ASP A 197 -2.02 8.03 -8.30
C ASP A 197 -1.16 8.04 -7.03
N TYR A 198 -1.45 7.14 -6.08
CA TYR A 198 -0.73 6.99 -4.81
C TYR A 198 -0.33 5.54 -4.55
N ASP A 199 0.84 5.36 -3.96
CA ASP A 199 1.19 4.12 -3.27
C ASP A 199 0.41 4.05 -1.96
N VAL A 200 -0.51 3.08 -1.88
CA VAL A 200 -1.33 2.84 -0.69
C VAL A 200 -0.84 1.60 0.04
N PHE A 201 -0.53 1.77 1.33
CA PHE A 201 -0.06 0.72 2.22
C PHE A 201 -1.08 0.45 3.32
N ALA A 202 -0.95 -0.71 3.96
CA ALA A 202 -1.66 -1.02 5.18
C ALA A 202 -0.72 -1.07 6.38
N LEU A 203 -1.16 -0.49 7.50
CA LEU A 203 -0.60 -0.70 8.84
C LEU A 203 -1.45 -1.76 9.51
N THR A 204 -0.84 -2.90 9.82
CA THR A 204 -1.56 -4.05 10.39
C THR A 204 -1.06 -4.41 11.78
N ASN A 205 -1.97 -4.76 12.69
CA ASN A 205 -1.64 -5.20 14.04
C ASN A 205 -2.68 -6.21 14.57
N GLY A 206 -2.24 -7.35 15.11
CA GLY A 206 -3.19 -8.37 15.60
C GLY A 206 -4.07 -7.96 16.80
N THR A 207 -3.78 -6.84 17.47
CA THR A 207 -4.45 -6.36 18.69
C THR A 207 -5.22 -5.04 18.52
N TYR A 208 -4.82 -4.21 17.57
CA TYR A 208 -5.37 -2.87 17.33
C TYR A 208 -5.82 -2.72 15.87
N GLN A 209 -6.71 -1.77 15.59
CA GLN A 209 -7.26 -1.56 14.24
C GLN A 209 -6.17 -1.47 13.18
N ASP A 210 -6.46 -2.03 12.01
CA ASP A 210 -5.65 -1.84 10.82
C ASP A 210 -6.02 -0.54 10.11
N PHE A 211 -5.03 0.08 9.46
CA PHE A 211 -5.20 1.36 8.78
C PHE A 211 -4.63 1.33 7.36
N ALA A 212 -5.27 2.02 6.42
CA ALA A 212 -4.73 2.33 5.10
C ALA A 212 -4.22 3.77 5.05
N LEU A 213 -3.11 4.00 4.35
CA LEU A 213 -2.56 5.32 4.13
C LEU A 213 -1.81 5.40 2.82
N THR A 214 -1.72 6.61 2.29
CA THR A 214 -0.81 6.94 1.19
C THR A 214 0.57 7.28 1.75
N SER A 215 1.62 7.08 0.96
CA SER A 215 2.95 7.60 1.33
C SER A 215 2.98 9.13 1.26
N PRO A 216 3.15 9.87 2.37
CA PRO A 216 3.33 11.32 2.30
C PRO A 216 4.68 11.62 1.67
N GLY A 217 4.66 12.32 0.53
CA GLY A 217 5.86 12.63 -0.26
C GLY A 217 5.70 12.43 -1.77
N TYR A 218 4.67 11.71 -2.21
CA TYR A 218 4.32 11.60 -3.63
C TYR A 218 3.12 12.50 -3.96
N GLY A 219 3.33 13.82 -3.87
CA GLY A 219 2.45 14.79 -4.51
C GLY A 219 2.58 14.67 -6.02
N GLY A 220 1.83 13.76 -6.64
CA GLY A 220 1.58 13.69 -8.08
C GLY A 220 2.80 13.66 -8.99
N GLN A 221 3.97 13.19 -8.52
CA GLN A 221 5.05 12.85 -9.44
C GLN A 221 4.82 11.41 -9.88
N PRO A 222 4.52 11.14 -11.17
CA PRO A 222 4.48 9.77 -11.65
C PRO A 222 5.82 9.13 -11.27
N ILE A 223 5.75 8.03 -10.52
CA ILE A 223 6.88 7.13 -10.32
C ILE A 223 7.46 6.93 -11.71
N PRO A 224 8.75 7.25 -11.96
CA PRO A 224 9.34 6.96 -13.25
C PRO A 224 9.14 5.48 -13.50
N GLU A 225 8.17 5.17 -14.35
CA GLU A 225 8.03 3.86 -14.96
C GLU A 225 9.39 3.44 -15.51
N PRO A 226 9.65 2.14 -15.76
CA PRO A 226 10.98 1.51 -15.85
C PRO A 226 12.01 2.04 -16.87
N VAL A 227 12.08 3.32 -17.20
CA VAL A 227 13.15 3.97 -17.94
C VAL A 227 14.48 3.92 -17.18
N THR A 228 14.48 3.75 -15.86
CA THR A 228 15.72 3.46 -15.09
C THR A 228 16.24 2.05 -15.38
N MET A 229 15.36 1.05 -15.46
CA MET A 229 15.72 -0.30 -15.92
C MET A 229 16.18 -0.27 -17.38
N MET A 230 15.48 0.46 -18.25
CA MET A 230 15.88 0.60 -19.66
C MET A 230 17.20 1.34 -19.81
N GLY A 231 17.44 2.38 -18.99
CA GLY A 231 18.70 3.11 -18.91
C GLY A 231 19.86 2.24 -18.39
N MET A 232 19.60 1.35 -17.43
CA MET A 232 20.60 0.39 -16.93
C MET A 232 20.92 -0.68 -17.99
N VAL A 233 19.91 -1.20 -18.69
CA VAL A 233 20.11 -2.16 -19.79
C VAL A 233 20.86 -1.52 -20.95
N LEU A 234 20.54 -0.28 -21.33
CA LEU A 234 21.26 0.45 -22.36
C LEU A 234 22.68 0.83 -21.92
N GLY A 235 22.88 1.22 -20.66
CA GLY A 235 24.18 1.56 -20.09
C GLY A 235 25.13 0.37 -19.99
N VAL A 236 24.67 -0.75 -19.41
CA VAL A 236 25.46 -1.98 -19.27
C VAL A 236 25.64 -2.67 -20.63
N GLY A 237 24.60 -2.70 -21.45
CA GLY A 237 24.66 -3.24 -22.82
C GLY A 237 25.62 -2.46 -23.71
N GLY A 238 25.62 -1.13 -23.62
CA GLY A 238 26.53 -0.25 -24.36
C GLY A 238 28.00 -0.46 -23.98
N LEU A 239 28.29 -0.61 -22.68
CA LEU A 239 29.65 -0.89 -22.21
C LEU A 239 30.15 -2.27 -22.66
N ALA A 240 29.30 -3.30 -22.58
CA ALA A 240 29.64 -4.64 -23.05
C ALA A 240 29.93 -4.69 -24.56
N ALA A 241 29.12 -4.00 -25.38
CA ALA A 241 29.35 -3.88 -26.81
C ALA A 241 30.65 -3.11 -27.15
N TYR A 242 30.93 -2.04 -26.40
CA TYR A 242 32.17 -1.26 -26.55
C TYR A 242 33.42 -2.10 -26.25
N LEU A 243 33.40 -2.87 -25.15
CA LEU A 243 34.50 -3.74 -24.77
C LEU A 243 34.70 -4.91 -25.76
N ARG A 244 33.63 -5.40 -26.40
CA ARG A 244 33.74 -6.47 -27.42
C ARG A 244 34.43 -5.99 -28.70
N LYS A 245 34.25 -4.73 -29.10
CA LYS A 245 34.88 -4.14 -30.29
C LYS A 245 36.40 -3.98 -30.16
N ARG A 246 36.93 -3.99 -28.93
CA ARG A 246 38.37 -3.85 -28.66
C ARG A 246 39.14 -5.17 -28.60
N ARG A 247 38.54 -6.31 -28.94
CA ARG A 247 39.31 -7.57 -29.04
C ARG A 247 40.29 -7.49 -30.22
N PRO A 248 41.61 -7.60 -29.99
CA PRO A 248 42.59 -7.62 -31.07
C PRO A 248 42.30 -8.79 -32.01
N ARG A 249 42.35 -8.54 -33.33
CA ARG A 249 42.25 -9.61 -34.34
C ARG A 249 43.34 -10.65 -34.05
N PRO A 250 43.01 -11.94 -33.93
CA PRO A 250 44.04 -12.96 -33.84
C PRO A 250 44.84 -12.94 -35.16
N ASP A 251 46.14 -12.71 -35.03
CA ASP A 251 47.07 -12.73 -36.15
C ASP A 251 46.97 -14.07 -36.87
N ARG A 252 46.69 -14.02 -38.17
CA ARG A 252 46.68 -15.22 -39.02
C ARG A 252 48.12 -15.73 -39.10
N PRO A 253 48.39 -17.00 -38.73
CA PRO A 253 49.72 -17.59 -38.90
C PRO A 253 50.06 -17.61 -40.39
N GLY A 254 51.09 -16.86 -40.75
CA GLY A 254 51.58 -16.73 -42.12
C GLY A 254 52.09 -18.07 -42.68
N GLU A 255 51.63 -18.35 -43.90
CA GLU A 255 52.23 -19.29 -44.84
C GLU A 255 53.74 -19.04 -44.95
N ARG A 256 54.54 -20.03 -44.56
CA ARG A 256 55.98 -20.03 -44.79
C ARG A 256 56.24 -20.84 -46.07
N GLY A 257 56.53 -20.11 -47.15
CA GLY A 257 56.84 -20.68 -48.45
C GLY A 257 58.11 -21.54 -48.42
N THR A 258 58.04 -22.64 -49.15
CA THR A 258 59.16 -23.51 -49.53
C THR A 258 59.94 -22.88 -50.69
N GLN A 259 61.24 -22.69 -50.50
CA GLN A 259 62.28 -22.83 -51.53
C GLN A 259 63.51 -23.45 -50.88
#